data_AF-A0A842LKT2-F1
#
_entry.id   AF-A0A842LKT2-F1
#
_cell.length_a   1.000
_cell.length_b   1.000
_cell.length_c   1.000
_cell.angle_alpha   90.00
_cell.angle_beta   90.00
_cell.angle_gamma   90.00
#
_symmetry.space_group_name_H-M   'P 1'
#
loop_
_entity.id
_entity.type
_entity.pdbx_description
1 polymer ?
#
loop_
_entity_poly.entity_id
_entity_poly.type
_entity_poly.pdbx_seq_one_letter_code
_entity_poly.pdbx_strand_id
1 'polypeptide(L)'
;MAISWDTTVIAVGVAVLAIVVFFELRYMRSRRKDKIETVLLRDEAYNALITTSAVSKALKEKKKDTTDADRLIFEAERAYQRRDYSTCKELTDRAREALRQAKSKELEVFEEIASTPAPQEEEPVVPFQEVKKLPVNYIESKFMIESARIGIETANQRGMDTTAARAYLESAQKYFANTEYTEALKYAYKAKRCTEGQAVERLVTAEKKGTEEELKPQSVEEEKCPQCGASIRSVDNFCGKCGVKIIRIPKCPSCSAEVDPSDNFCRRCGTKLKEP
;
A
#
# COMPACT_ATOMS: atom_id res chain seq x y z
N MET A 1 -6.36 -42.13 48.19
CA MET A 1 -6.42 -40.68 47.92
C MET A 1 -7.88 -40.32 47.70
N ALA A 2 -8.52 -39.69 48.67
CA ALA A 2 -9.92 -39.25 48.56
C ALA A 2 -9.95 -37.97 47.72
N ILE A 3 -10.60 -38.02 46.56
CA ILE A 3 -10.83 -36.87 45.70
C ILE A 3 -11.83 -35.97 46.44
N SER A 4 -11.44 -34.71 46.75
CA SER A 4 -12.31 -33.79 47.48
C SER A 4 -13.50 -33.39 46.62
N TRP A 5 -14.65 -33.18 47.25
CA TRP A 5 -15.90 -32.86 46.56
C TRP A 5 -15.75 -31.63 45.63
N ASP A 6 -14.97 -30.65 46.06
CA ASP A 6 -14.65 -29.43 45.28
C ASP A 6 -13.95 -29.76 43.95
N THR A 7 -13.01 -30.72 43.94
CA THR A 7 -12.32 -31.11 42.71
C THR A 7 -13.25 -31.80 41.71
N THR A 8 -14.27 -32.51 42.18
CA THR A 8 -15.27 -33.13 41.30
C THR A 8 -16.20 -32.09 40.66
N VAL A 9 -16.63 -31.08 41.42
CA VAL A 9 -17.50 -30.01 40.91
C VAL A 9 -16.76 -29.17 39.86
N ILE A 10 -15.50 -28.83 40.12
CA ILE A 10 -14.66 -28.09 39.15
C ILE A 10 -14.44 -28.92 37.88
N ALA A 11 -14.14 -30.21 38.00
CA ALA A 11 -13.94 -31.08 36.85
C ALA A 11 -15.19 -31.20 35.96
N VAL A 12 -16.37 -31.33 36.57
CA VAL A 12 -17.65 -31.34 35.83
C VAL A 12 -17.90 -29.99 35.16
N GLY A 13 -17.66 -28.87 35.85
CA GLY A 13 -17.79 -27.52 35.28
C GLY A 13 -16.91 -27.29 34.05
N VAL A 14 -15.63 -27.73 34.12
CA VAL A 14 -14.71 -27.66 32.98
C VAL A 14 -15.15 -28.57 31.83
N ALA A 15 -15.64 -29.77 32.12
CA ALA A 15 -16.16 -30.68 31.11
C ALA A 15 -17.39 -30.09 30.38
N VAL A 16 -18.31 -29.47 31.11
CA VAL A 16 -19.47 -28.79 30.53
C VAL A 16 -19.04 -27.60 29.68
N LEU A 17 -18.11 -26.77 30.17
CA LEU A 17 -17.55 -25.67 29.37
C LEU A 17 -16.85 -26.18 28.10
N ALA A 18 -16.10 -27.27 28.18
CA ALA A 18 -15.46 -27.88 27.03
C ALA A 18 -16.49 -28.39 26.00
N ILE A 19 -17.59 -28.99 26.45
CA ILE A 19 -18.70 -29.43 25.58
C ILE A 19 -19.37 -28.22 24.92
N VAL A 20 -19.67 -27.16 25.66
CA VAL A 20 -20.26 -25.92 25.11
C VAL A 20 -19.34 -25.28 24.08
N VAL A 21 -18.06 -25.15 24.40
CA VAL A 21 -17.04 -24.63 23.46
C VAL A 21 -16.93 -25.55 22.24
N PHE A 22 -16.94 -26.86 22.40
CA PHE A 22 -16.93 -27.80 21.28
C PHE A 22 -18.15 -27.62 20.37
N PHE A 23 -19.35 -27.47 20.93
CA PHE A 23 -20.57 -27.22 20.16
C PHE A 23 -20.53 -25.87 19.43
N GLU A 24 -20.09 -24.80 20.08
CA GLU A 24 -19.87 -23.48 19.45
C GLU A 24 -18.85 -23.56 18.30
N LEU A 25 -17.71 -24.21 18.55
CA LEU A 25 -16.64 -24.36 17.56
C LEU A 25 -17.07 -25.23 16.37
N ARG A 26 -17.81 -26.31 16.60
CA ARG A 26 -18.18 -27.26 15.56
C ARG A 26 -19.36 -26.76 14.73
N TYR A 27 -20.41 -26.26 15.40
CA TYR A 27 -21.68 -25.95 14.76
C TYR A 27 -21.81 -24.47 14.40
N MET A 28 -21.53 -23.59 15.37
CA MET A 28 -21.71 -22.15 15.18
C MET A 28 -20.63 -21.56 14.26
N ARG A 29 -19.40 -22.08 14.26
CA ARG A 29 -18.38 -21.65 13.28
C ARG A 29 -18.67 -22.18 11.87
N SER A 30 -19.17 -23.41 11.71
CA SER A 30 -19.48 -23.95 10.37
C SER A 30 -20.54 -23.09 9.68
N ARG A 31 -21.68 -22.86 10.34
CA ARG A 31 -22.74 -22.00 9.80
C ARG A 31 -22.29 -20.56 9.55
N ARG A 32 -21.39 -20.02 10.39
CA ARG A 32 -20.81 -18.69 10.16
C ARG A 32 -19.91 -18.68 8.91
N LYS A 33 -19.11 -19.72 8.68
CA LYS A 33 -18.27 -19.86 7.48
C LYS A 33 -19.10 -19.90 6.21
N ASP A 34 -20.12 -20.74 6.14
CA ASP A 34 -20.98 -20.87 4.95
C ASP A 34 -21.66 -19.53 4.59
N LYS A 35 -22.11 -18.79 5.62
CA LYS A 35 -22.67 -17.44 5.43
C LYS A 35 -21.64 -16.42 4.94
N ILE A 36 -20.40 -16.47 5.45
CA ILE A 36 -19.33 -15.58 5.01
C ILE A 36 -18.94 -15.92 3.57
N GLU A 37 -18.79 -17.20 3.25
CA GLU A 37 -18.43 -17.67 1.91
C GLU A 37 -19.47 -17.24 0.86
N THR A 38 -20.76 -17.37 1.15
CA THR A 38 -21.83 -16.90 0.24
C THR A 38 -21.81 -15.40 0.01
N VAL A 39 -21.50 -14.59 1.03
CA VAL A 39 -21.36 -13.14 0.89
C VAL A 39 -20.12 -12.78 0.07
N LEU A 40 -18.98 -13.45 0.33
CA LEU A 40 -17.75 -13.24 -0.42
C LEU A 40 -17.92 -13.61 -1.89
N LEU A 41 -18.55 -14.76 -2.19
CA LEU A 41 -18.82 -15.20 -3.56
C LEU A 41 -19.70 -14.21 -4.33
N ARG A 42 -20.70 -13.60 -3.68
CA ARG A 42 -21.52 -12.55 -4.29
C ARG A 42 -20.67 -11.36 -4.71
N ASP A 43 -19.85 -10.84 -3.79
CA ASP A 43 -19.06 -9.64 -4.02
C ASP A 43 -17.97 -9.90 -5.08
N GLU A 44 -17.34 -11.09 -5.06
CA GLU A 44 -16.42 -11.56 -6.10
C GLU A 44 -17.09 -11.63 -7.48
N ALA A 45 -18.27 -12.23 -7.58
CA ALA A 45 -19.01 -12.35 -8.83
C ALA A 45 -19.38 -10.98 -9.40
N TYR A 46 -19.82 -10.04 -8.54
CA TYR A 46 -20.12 -8.67 -8.95
C TYR A 46 -18.88 -7.94 -9.47
N ASN A 47 -17.78 -7.99 -8.73
CA ASN A 47 -16.52 -7.36 -9.13
C ASN A 47 -16.01 -7.95 -10.45
N ALA A 48 -16.13 -9.27 -10.63
CA ALA A 48 -15.76 -9.92 -11.86
C ALA A 48 -16.61 -9.45 -13.04
N LEU A 49 -17.92 -9.34 -12.85
CA LEU A 49 -18.87 -8.95 -13.88
C LEU A 49 -18.65 -7.50 -14.33
N ILE A 50 -18.52 -6.58 -13.37
CA ILE A 50 -18.29 -5.15 -13.65
C ILE A 50 -16.95 -4.92 -14.36
N THR A 51 -15.89 -5.58 -13.91
CA THR A 51 -14.58 -5.45 -14.57
C THR A 51 -14.62 -5.97 -15.99
N THR A 52 -15.28 -7.10 -16.23
CA THR A 52 -15.35 -7.74 -17.55
C THR A 52 -16.24 -6.95 -18.51
N SER A 53 -17.37 -6.41 -18.05
CA SER A 53 -18.24 -5.55 -18.86
C SER A 53 -17.57 -4.23 -19.23
N ALA A 54 -16.78 -3.64 -18.32
CA ALA A 54 -15.97 -2.46 -18.62
C ALA A 54 -14.91 -2.75 -19.70
N VAL A 55 -14.23 -3.90 -19.62
CA VAL A 55 -13.26 -4.33 -20.65
C VAL A 55 -13.95 -4.55 -22.00
N SER A 56 -15.12 -5.21 -22.02
CA SER A 56 -15.89 -5.39 -23.25
C SER A 56 -16.26 -4.05 -23.88
N LYS A 57 -16.79 -3.11 -23.09
CA LYS A 57 -17.17 -1.76 -23.56
C LYS A 57 -15.97 -1.01 -24.15
N ALA A 58 -14.82 -1.06 -23.49
CA ALA A 58 -13.60 -0.42 -23.98
C ALA A 58 -13.08 -1.05 -25.29
N LEU A 59 -13.22 -2.36 -25.47
CA LEU A 59 -12.86 -3.05 -26.72
C LEU A 59 -13.85 -2.71 -27.84
N LYS A 60 -15.13 -2.55 -27.52
CA LYS A 60 -16.18 -2.12 -28.46
C LYS A 60 -15.95 -0.69 -28.97
N GLU A 61 -15.51 0.23 -28.10
CA GLU A 61 -15.12 1.59 -28.50
C GLU A 61 -13.94 1.59 -29.50
N LYS A 62 -13.05 0.59 -29.39
CA LYS A 62 -11.97 0.35 -30.35
C LYS A 62 -12.41 -0.41 -31.61
N LYS A 63 -13.73 -0.53 -31.84
CA LYS A 63 -14.35 -1.25 -32.99
C LYS A 63 -13.91 -2.71 -33.10
N LYS A 64 -13.67 -3.39 -31.98
CA LYS A 64 -13.34 -4.82 -31.96
C LYS A 64 -14.61 -5.68 -31.83
N ASP A 65 -14.52 -6.91 -32.33
CA ASP A 65 -15.60 -7.88 -32.22
C ASP A 65 -15.74 -8.39 -30.78
N THR A 66 -16.73 -7.87 -30.05
CA THR A 66 -17.06 -8.25 -28.68
C THR A 66 -18.32 -9.10 -28.56
N THR A 67 -18.92 -9.53 -29.67
CA THR A 67 -20.26 -10.15 -29.71
C THR A 67 -20.38 -11.39 -28.82
N ASP A 68 -19.40 -12.30 -28.87
CA ASP A 68 -19.42 -13.52 -28.06
C ASP A 68 -19.29 -13.21 -26.55
N ALA A 69 -18.43 -12.25 -26.21
CA ALA A 69 -18.25 -11.81 -24.83
C ALA A 69 -19.48 -11.08 -24.29
N ASP A 70 -20.10 -10.22 -25.10
CA ASP A 70 -21.31 -9.48 -24.74
C ASP A 70 -22.49 -10.43 -24.45
N ARG A 71 -22.63 -11.51 -25.24
CA ARG A 71 -23.62 -12.56 -24.96
C ARG A 71 -23.36 -13.23 -23.61
N LEU A 72 -22.11 -13.61 -23.32
CA LEU A 72 -21.74 -14.27 -22.06
C LEU A 72 -21.92 -13.34 -20.85
N ILE A 73 -21.59 -12.06 -20.98
CA ILE A 73 -21.82 -11.04 -19.95
C ILE A 73 -23.32 -10.91 -19.66
N PHE A 74 -24.17 -10.89 -20.69
CA PHE A 74 -25.62 -10.84 -20.51
C PHE A 74 -26.18 -12.09 -19.80
N GLU A 75 -25.68 -13.28 -20.15
CA GLU A 75 -26.03 -14.52 -19.44
C GLU A 75 -25.56 -14.47 -17.98
N ALA A 76 -24.37 -13.92 -17.71
CA ALA A 76 -23.83 -13.74 -16.36
C ALA A 76 -24.66 -12.75 -15.53
N GLU A 77 -25.12 -11.65 -16.11
CA GLU A 77 -26.02 -10.69 -15.43
C GLU A 77 -27.33 -11.35 -15.01
N ARG A 78 -27.91 -12.19 -15.87
CA ARG A 78 -29.12 -12.96 -15.53
C ARG A 78 -28.85 -13.99 -14.43
N ALA A 79 -27.68 -14.63 -14.41
CA ALA A 79 -27.30 -15.53 -13.32
C ALA A 79 -27.15 -14.78 -11.98
N TYR A 80 -26.50 -13.61 -12.01
CA TYR A 80 -26.35 -12.75 -10.84
C TYR A 80 -27.71 -12.31 -10.27
N GLN A 81 -28.64 -11.89 -11.14
CA GLN A 81 -30.00 -11.51 -10.73
C GLN A 81 -30.77 -12.67 -10.08
N ARG A 82 -30.52 -13.90 -10.53
CA ARG A 82 -31.08 -15.14 -9.92
C ARG A 82 -30.38 -15.56 -8.62
N ARG A 83 -29.41 -14.78 -8.13
CA ARG A 83 -28.55 -15.09 -6.98
C ARG A 83 -27.69 -16.33 -7.16
N ASP A 84 -27.50 -16.77 -8.40
CA ASP A 84 -26.57 -17.82 -8.72
C ASP A 84 -25.20 -17.22 -9.04
N TYR A 85 -24.45 -16.95 -7.98
CA TYR A 85 -23.14 -16.30 -8.06
C TYR A 85 -22.06 -17.23 -8.64
N SER A 86 -22.25 -18.55 -8.50
CA SER A 86 -21.32 -19.56 -9.00
C SER A 86 -21.28 -19.56 -10.53
N THR A 87 -22.46 -19.70 -11.16
CA THR A 87 -22.58 -19.67 -12.62
C THR A 87 -22.29 -18.28 -13.18
N CYS A 88 -22.62 -17.21 -12.45
CA CYS A 88 -22.20 -15.85 -12.82
C CYS A 88 -20.68 -15.76 -12.96
N LYS A 89 -19.91 -16.26 -11.99
CA LYS A 89 -18.44 -16.23 -12.02
C LYS A 89 -17.89 -17.03 -13.20
N GLU A 90 -18.38 -18.25 -13.41
CA GLU A 90 -17.98 -19.10 -14.54
C GLU A 90 -18.25 -18.45 -15.91
N LEU A 91 -19.44 -17.88 -16.11
CA LEU A 91 -19.80 -17.18 -17.34
C LEU A 91 -18.93 -15.94 -17.56
N THR A 92 -18.59 -15.24 -16.48
CA THR A 92 -17.71 -14.07 -16.52
C THR A 92 -16.28 -14.45 -16.89
N ASP A 93 -15.76 -15.56 -16.37
CA ASP A 93 -14.42 -16.05 -16.71
C ASP A 93 -14.35 -16.52 -18.17
N ARG A 94 -15.42 -17.18 -18.67
CA ARG A 94 -15.57 -17.50 -20.10
C ARG A 94 -15.62 -16.24 -20.96
N ALA A 95 -16.32 -15.19 -20.52
CA ALA A 95 -16.36 -13.92 -21.23
C ALA A 95 -14.98 -13.27 -21.31
N ARG A 96 -14.20 -13.29 -20.22
CA ARG A 96 -12.81 -12.81 -20.22
C ARG A 96 -11.93 -13.57 -21.20
N GLU A 97 -12.09 -14.89 -21.24
CA GLU A 97 -11.32 -15.73 -22.16
C GLU A 97 -11.67 -15.42 -23.62
N ALA A 98 -12.95 -15.23 -23.94
CA ALA A 98 -13.38 -14.79 -25.27
C ALA A 98 -12.78 -13.43 -25.66
N LEU A 99 -12.74 -12.46 -24.73
CA LEU A 99 -12.12 -11.15 -24.97
C LEU A 99 -10.60 -11.25 -25.15
N ARG A 100 -9.93 -12.19 -24.47
CA ARG A 100 -8.49 -12.44 -24.66
C ARG A 100 -8.20 -13.07 -26.01
N GLN A 101 -9.00 -14.05 -26.42
CA GLN A 101 -8.84 -14.72 -27.72
C GLN A 101 -9.08 -13.76 -28.89
N ALA A 102 -10.06 -12.85 -28.76
CA ALA A 102 -10.26 -11.79 -29.74
C ALA A 102 -9.02 -10.88 -29.86
N LYS A 103 -8.27 -10.67 -28.76
CA LYS A 103 -7.03 -9.90 -28.75
C LYS A 103 -5.83 -10.69 -29.32
N SER A 104 -5.74 -12.00 -29.08
CA SER A 104 -4.61 -12.82 -29.56
C SER A 104 -4.71 -13.15 -31.05
N LYS A 105 -5.91 -13.45 -31.57
CA LYS A 105 -6.11 -13.69 -33.01
C LYS A 105 -5.66 -12.50 -33.86
N GLU A 106 -5.77 -11.28 -33.34
CA GLU A 106 -5.32 -10.07 -34.02
C GLU A 106 -3.79 -9.97 -34.09
N LEU A 107 -3.09 -10.41 -33.03
CA LEU A 107 -1.61 -10.50 -33.06
C LEU A 107 -1.15 -11.53 -34.09
N GLU A 108 -1.83 -12.68 -34.16
CA GLU A 108 -1.52 -13.74 -35.12
C GLU A 108 -1.82 -13.32 -36.57
N VAL A 109 -2.93 -12.63 -36.83
CA VAL A 109 -3.25 -12.08 -38.17
C VAL A 109 -2.22 -11.02 -38.58
N PHE A 110 -1.74 -10.19 -37.65
CA PHE A 110 -0.69 -9.22 -37.94
C PHE A 110 0.65 -9.90 -38.27
N GLU A 111 0.99 -11.00 -37.58
CA GLU A 111 2.19 -11.82 -37.86
C GLU A 111 2.10 -12.55 -39.21
N GLU A 112 0.94 -13.11 -39.56
CA GLU A 112 0.73 -13.76 -40.87
C GLU A 112 0.79 -12.77 -42.03
N ILE A 113 0.23 -11.56 -41.87
CA ILE A 113 0.29 -10.50 -42.90
C ILE A 113 1.74 -9.97 -43.05
N ALA A 114 2.49 -9.86 -41.95
CA ALA A 114 3.91 -9.49 -41.97
C ALA A 114 4.83 -10.56 -42.60
N SER A 115 4.33 -11.79 -42.78
CA SER A 115 5.07 -12.90 -43.40
C SER A 115 5.03 -12.90 -44.93
N THR A 116 4.18 -12.08 -45.55
CA THR A 116 4.19 -11.85 -47.01
C THR A 116 5.21 -10.77 -47.37
N PRO A 117 6.15 -10.99 -48.32
CA PRO A 117 7.16 -10.00 -48.63
C PRO A 117 6.53 -8.86 -49.44
N ALA A 118 6.13 -7.80 -48.75
CA ALA A 118 5.74 -6.52 -49.34
C ALA A 118 6.90 -5.50 -49.23
N PRO A 119 6.99 -4.53 -50.16
CA PRO A 119 8.11 -3.58 -50.28
C PRO A 119 8.35 -2.80 -49.00
N GLN A 120 9.62 -2.46 -48.76
CA GLN A 120 10.10 -1.65 -47.64
C GLN A 120 9.50 -0.24 -47.72
N GLU A 121 8.33 -0.04 -47.14
CA GLU A 121 7.86 1.29 -46.72
C GLU A 121 8.15 1.46 -45.23
N GLU A 122 8.83 2.58 -44.93
CA GLU A 122 9.21 2.98 -43.57
C GLU A 122 7.98 3.02 -42.66
N GLU A 123 8.01 2.22 -41.59
CA GLU A 123 6.94 2.21 -40.59
C GLU A 123 6.78 3.62 -40.00
N PRO A 124 5.54 4.16 -39.92
CA PRO A 124 5.31 5.39 -39.20
C PRO A 124 5.58 5.14 -37.72
N VAL A 125 6.61 5.80 -37.20
CA VAL A 125 6.98 5.81 -35.78
C VAL A 125 5.76 6.19 -34.97
N VAL A 126 5.14 5.21 -34.31
CA VAL A 126 4.01 5.44 -33.40
C VAL A 126 4.55 6.31 -32.26
N PRO A 127 4.04 7.53 -32.06
CA PRO A 127 4.53 8.38 -30.98
C PRO A 127 4.33 7.65 -29.67
N PHE A 128 5.45 7.37 -28.98
CA PHE A 128 5.45 6.87 -27.62
C PHE A 128 4.51 7.77 -26.80
N GLN A 129 3.37 7.25 -26.38
CA GLN A 129 2.42 8.01 -25.58
C GLN A 129 3.05 8.20 -24.21
N GLU A 130 3.82 9.28 -24.10
CA GLU A 130 4.57 9.64 -22.92
C GLU A 130 3.56 9.90 -21.80
N VAL A 131 3.43 8.93 -20.91
CA VAL A 131 2.62 9.08 -19.70
C VAL A 131 3.25 10.25 -18.94
N LYS A 132 2.61 11.43 -19.00
CA LYS A 132 3.05 12.64 -18.30
C LYS A 132 3.26 12.26 -16.84
N LYS A 133 4.52 12.13 -16.45
CA LYS A 133 4.90 11.86 -15.07
C LYS A 133 4.32 13.00 -14.24
N LEU A 134 3.52 12.65 -13.24
CA LEU A 134 2.92 13.66 -12.38
C LEU A 134 4.04 14.47 -11.71
N PRO A 135 3.82 15.78 -11.49
CA PRO A 135 4.81 16.62 -10.85
C PRO A 135 5.10 16.13 -9.44
N VAL A 136 6.34 16.33 -9.00
CA VAL A 136 6.83 15.87 -7.69
C VAL A 136 5.93 16.41 -6.58
N ASN A 137 5.57 15.54 -5.62
CA ASN A 137 4.70 15.84 -4.48
C ASN A 137 3.22 16.13 -4.82
N TYR A 138 2.75 15.97 -6.07
CA TYR A 138 1.35 16.23 -6.41
C TYR A 138 0.36 15.33 -5.65
N ILE A 139 0.61 14.02 -5.65
CA ILE A 139 -0.29 13.03 -5.06
C ILE A 139 -0.25 13.16 -3.54
N GLU A 140 0.95 13.30 -2.98
CA GLU A 140 1.20 13.47 -1.57
C GLU A 140 0.50 14.73 -1.04
N SER A 141 0.64 15.87 -1.72
CA SER A 141 0.01 17.13 -1.30
C SER A 141 -1.50 17.05 -1.36
N LYS A 142 -2.06 16.46 -2.42
CA LYS A 142 -3.51 16.28 -2.55
C LYS A 142 -4.07 15.42 -1.42
N PHE A 143 -3.41 14.30 -1.13
CA PHE A 143 -3.81 13.40 -0.05
C PHE A 143 -3.70 14.10 1.32
N MET A 144 -2.60 14.80 1.58
CA MET A 144 -2.37 15.46 2.86
C MET A 144 -3.33 16.62 3.11
N ILE A 145 -3.69 17.39 2.07
CA ILE A 145 -4.72 18.43 2.16
C ILE A 145 -6.07 17.83 2.55
N GLU A 146 -6.46 16.71 1.94
CA GLU A 146 -7.73 16.05 2.28
C GLU A 146 -7.71 15.46 3.69
N SER A 147 -6.61 14.80 4.07
CA SER A 147 -6.41 14.28 5.42
C SER A 147 -6.49 15.39 6.47
N ALA A 148 -5.87 16.56 6.21
CA ALA A 148 -5.93 17.71 7.11
C ALA A 148 -7.35 18.30 7.19
N ARG A 149 -8.11 18.34 6.07
CA ARG A 149 -9.50 18.79 6.07
C ARG A 149 -10.38 17.92 6.98
N ILE A 150 -10.30 16.61 6.83
CA ILE A 150 -11.05 15.65 7.67
C ILE A 150 -10.62 15.78 9.13
N GLY A 151 -9.31 15.89 9.38
CA GLY A 151 -8.77 16.12 10.73
C GLY A 151 -9.35 17.37 11.40
N ILE A 152 -9.43 18.48 10.66
CA ILE A 152 -10.01 19.74 11.15
C ILE A 152 -11.50 19.59 11.44
N GLU A 153 -12.26 18.91 10.57
CA GLU A 153 -13.69 18.69 10.78
C GLU A 153 -13.95 17.86 12.04
N THR A 154 -13.20 16.76 12.23
CA THR A 154 -13.31 15.93 13.44
C THR A 154 -12.87 16.67 14.70
N ALA A 155 -11.81 17.50 14.63
CA ALA A 155 -11.36 18.34 15.74
C ALA A 155 -12.42 19.39 16.14
N ASN A 156 -13.10 19.98 15.15
CA ASN A 156 -14.18 20.93 15.37
C ASN A 156 -15.39 20.27 16.04
N GLN A 157 -15.76 19.04 15.63
CA GLN A 157 -16.82 18.26 16.27
C GLN A 157 -16.47 17.90 17.73
N ARG A 158 -15.18 17.74 18.06
CA ARG A 158 -14.68 17.50 19.41
C ARG A 158 -14.54 18.78 20.25
N GLY A 159 -14.87 19.95 19.70
CA GLY A 159 -14.77 21.24 20.41
C GLY A 159 -13.35 21.79 20.57
N MET A 160 -12.37 21.32 19.79
CA MET A 160 -11.01 21.87 19.81
C MET A 160 -10.91 23.16 18.98
N ASP A 161 -9.98 24.04 19.33
CA ASP A 161 -9.68 25.24 18.54
C ASP A 161 -9.01 24.84 17.21
N THR A 162 -9.72 25.10 16.10
CA THR A 162 -9.27 24.75 14.74
C THR A 162 -8.87 25.96 13.91
N THR A 163 -8.81 27.17 14.49
CA THR A 163 -8.53 28.42 13.77
C THR A 163 -7.18 28.40 13.07
N ALA A 164 -6.11 28.05 13.79
CA ALA A 164 -4.76 27.94 13.24
C ALA A 164 -4.64 26.84 12.17
N ALA A 165 -5.29 25.69 12.40
CA ALA A 165 -5.30 24.58 11.44
C ALA A 165 -6.00 24.96 10.12
N ARG A 166 -7.12 25.68 10.20
CA ARG A 166 -7.85 26.21 9.02
C ARG A 166 -7.03 27.20 8.22
N ALA A 167 -6.29 28.11 8.88
CA ALA A 167 -5.42 29.07 8.20
C ALA A 167 -4.28 28.37 7.41
N TYR A 168 -3.69 27.32 7.99
CA TYR A 168 -2.68 26.51 7.28
C TYR A 168 -3.29 25.69 6.14
N LEU A 169 -4.51 25.18 6.29
CA LEU A 169 -5.21 24.46 5.22
C LEU A 169 -5.52 25.39 4.04
N GLU A 170 -5.97 26.63 4.30
CA GLU A 170 -6.23 27.62 3.25
C GLU A 170 -4.95 27.97 2.49
N SER A 171 -3.84 28.15 3.22
CA SER A 171 -2.52 28.39 2.62
C SER A 171 -2.08 27.19 1.77
N ALA A 172 -2.24 25.95 2.26
CA ALA A 172 -1.94 24.74 1.50
C ALA A 172 -2.74 24.65 0.19
N GLN A 173 -4.02 25.02 0.21
CA GLN A 173 -4.87 25.06 -0.99
C GLN A 173 -4.41 26.13 -2.00
N LYS A 174 -3.98 27.31 -1.53
CA LYS A 174 -3.42 28.36 -2.39
C LYS A 174 -2.14 27.90 -3.09
N TYR A 175 -1.20 27.32 -2.35
CA TYR A 175 0.03 26.77 -2.93
C TYR A 175 -0.27 25.62 -3.90
N PHE A 176 -1.25 24.77 -3.60
CA PHE A 176 -1.67 23.70 -4.50
C PHE A 176 -2.27 24.23 -5.80
N ALA A 177 -3.07 25.30 -5.73
CA ALA A 177 -3.64 25.98 -6.90
C ALA A 177 -2.56 26.66 -7.76
N ASN A 178 -1.50 27.18 -7.13
CA ASN A 178 -0.35 27.79 -7.81
C ASN A 178 0.66 26.76 -8.36
N THR A 179 0.35 25.46 -8.33
CA THR A 179 1.25 24.36 -8.74
C THR A 179 2.52 24.19 -7.89
N GLU A 180 2.60 24.87 -6.75
CA GLU A 180 3.69 24.78 -5.78
C GLU A 180 3.44 23.62 -4.80
N TYR A 181 3.55 22.38 -5.31
CA TYR A 181 3.15 21.19 -4.54
C TYR A 181 4.00 20.93 -3.30
N THR A 182 5.30 21.25 -3.31
CA THR A 182 6.18 21.06 -2.14
C THR A 182 5.79 21.99 -0.98
N GLU A 183 5.43 23.24 -1.25
CA GLU A 183 4.92 24.16 -0.23
C GLU A 183 3.52 23.74 0.23
N ALA A 184 2.66 23.35 -0.71
CA ALA A 184 1.35 22.79 -0.37
C ALA A 184 1.46 21.61 0.61
N LEU A 185 2.43 20.72 0.39
CA LEU A 185 2.70 19.59 1.28
C LEU A 185 3.07 20.05 2.69
N LYS A 186 4.03 20.98 2.80
CA LYS A 186 4.51 21.51 4.08
C LYS A 186 3.37 22.14 4.89
N TYR A 187 2.55 22.97 4.25
CA TYR A 187 1.42 23.63 4.91
C TYR A 187 0.30 22.65 5.28
N ALA A 188 0.05 21.62 4.45
CA ALA A 188 -0.88 20.55 4.79
C ALA A 188 -0.44 19.75 6.02
N TYR A 189 0.86 19.44 6.14
CA TYR A 189 1.41 18.83 7.36
C TYR A 189 1.27 19.74 8.58
N LYS A 190 1.52 21.04 8.45
CA LYS A 190 1.31 22.00 9.55
C LYS A 190 -0.15 22.02 10.02
N ALA A 191 -1.10 22.05 9.07
CA ALA A 191 -2.53 22.00 9.38
C ALA A 191 -2.91 20.71 10.15
N LYS A 192 -2.41 19.55 9.70
CA LYS A 192 -2.64 18.26 10.35
C LYS A 192 -2.07 18.21 11.77
N ARG A 193 -0.83 18.70 11.97
CA ARG A 193 -0.19 18.73 13.30
C ARG A 193 -0.96 19.57 14.32
N CYS A 194 -1.54 20.69 13.90
CA CYS A 194 -2.40 21.50 14.76
C CYS A 194 -3.64 20.74 15.26
N THR A 195 -4.15 19.76 14.51
CA THR A 195 -5.30 18.93 14.92
C THR A 195 -4.91 17.71 15.75
N GLU A 196 -3.65 17.26 15.67
CA GLU A 196 -3.14 16.08 16.39
C GLU A 196 -2.52 16.42 17.76
N GLY A 197 -2.56 17.70 18.19
CA GLY A 197 -2.22 18.10 19.55
C GLY A 197 -0.73 18.35 19.82
N GLN A 198 0.12 18.46 18.79
CA GLN A 198 1.45 19.06 18.93
C GLN A 198 1.34 20.57 18.71
N ALA A 199 1.29 21.32 19.81
CA ALA A 199 1.25 22.78 19.80
C ALA A 199 2.39 23.35 18.94
N VAL A 200 2.02 24.03 17.85
CA VAL A 200 2.95 24.88 17.11
C VAL A 200 3.08 26.16 17.92
N GLU A 201 4.18 26.27 18.65
CA GLU A 201 4.55 27.50 19.33
C GLU A 201 4.66 28.63 18.29
N ARG A 202 3.93 29.73 18.54
CA ARG A 202 3.88 30.91 17.70
C ARG A 202 5.24 31.62 17.74
N LEU A 203 5.85 31.81 16.57
CA LEU A 203 6.77 32.93 16.35
C LEU A 203 6.42 33.59 15.02
N VAL A 204 5.65 34.68 15.10
CA VAL A 204 5.73 35.77 14.14
C VAL A 204 5.94 37.04 14.95
N THR A 205 7.19 37.49 15.02
CA THR A 205 7.60 38.89 14.88
C THR A 205 9.12 38.95 14.89
N ALA A 206 9.74 39.23 13.74
CA ALA A 206 10.97 40.04 13.65
C ALA A 206 11.29 40.24 12.17
N GLU A 207 11.03 41.45 11.70
CA GLU A 207 11.67 41.97 10.49
C GLU A 207 13.18 42.17 10.74
N LYS A 208 13.93 41.96 9.66
CA LYS A 208 15.27 42.50 9.33
C LYS A 208 16.54 41.81 9.87
N LYS A 209 17.42 41.67 8.86
CA LYS A 209 18.88 41.53 8.80
C LYS A 209 19.43 40.14 9.07
N GLY A 210 20.01 39.61 8.00
CA GLY A 210 20.67 38.32 8.00
C GLY A 210 21.94 38.32 8.82
N THR A 211 22.41 37.11 9.06
CA THR A 211 23.81 36.72 8.95
C THR A 211 23.77 35.22 8.63
N GLU A 212 24.54 34.82 7.64
CA GLU A 212 24.90 33.42 7.41
C GLU A 212 25.45 32.86 8.72
N GLU A 213 24.80 31.85 9.29
CA GLU A 213 25.46 31.01 10.28
C GLU A 213 25.13 29.54 10.01
N GLU A 214 26.00 29.02 9.16
CA GLU A 214 26.36 27.64 8.91
C GLU A 214 26.33 26.76 10.19
N LEU A 215 25.21 26.07 10.42
CA LEU A 215 25.24 24.89 11.28
C LEU A 215 25.73 23.71 10.45
N LYS A 216 27.05 23.49 10.52
CA LYS A 216 27.76 22.32 10.02
C LYS A 216 27.00 21.03 10.38
N PRO A 217 26.68 20.15 9.41
CA PRO A 217 26.27 18.80 9.74
C PRO A 217 27.43 18.13 10.44
N GLN A 218 27.20 17.71 11.69
CA GLN A 218 28.09 16.81 12.40
C GLN A 218 28.35 15.60 11.48
N SER A 219 29.63 15.34 11.23
CA SER A 219 30.13 14.31 10.33
C SER A 219 29.65 12.93 10.77
N VAL A 220 28.49 12.52 10.26
CA VAL A 220 28.08 11.12 10.26
C VAL A 220 28.84 10.49 9.11
N GLU A 221 29.76 9.60 9.41
CA GLU A 221 30.57 8.89 8.41
C GLU A 221 29.65 8.28 7.36
N GLU A 222 29.68 8.86 6.15
CA GLU A 222 28.94 8.36 5.00
C GLU A 222 29.67 7.12 4.47
N GLU A 223 29.23 5.94 4.90
CA GLU A 223 29.73 4.68 4.37
C GLU A 223 29.19 4.48 2.95
N LYS A 224 30.03 4.02 2.03
CA LYS A 224 29.60 3.69 0.67
C LYS A 224 29.14 2.24 0.61
N CYS A 225 28.05 2.01 -0.11
CA CYS A 225 27.59 0.66 -0.42
C CYS A 225 28.71 -0.13 -1.15
N PRO A 226 29.10 -1.32 -0.66
CA PRO A 226 30.13 -2.12 -1.32
C PRO A 226 29.67 -2.63 -2.70
N GLN A 227 28.36 -2.70 -2.95
CA GLN A 227 27.82 -3.24 -4.21
C GLN A 227 27.51 -2.16 -5.26
N CYS A 228 27.02 -0.97 -4.86
CA CYS A 228 26.57 0.05 -5.82
C CYS A 228 27.19 1.44 -5.62
N GLY A 229 28.07 1.61 -4.61
CA GLY A 229 28.77 2.86 -4.32
C GLY A 229 27.89 4.01 -3.81
N ALA A 230 26.59 3.79 -3.61
CA ALA A 230 25.69 4.81 -3.03
C ALA A 230 26.08 5.14 -1.59
N SER A 231 25.89 6.39 -1.18
CA SER A 231 26.06 6.81 0.21
C SER A 231 24.97 6.16 1.08
N ILE A 232 25.40 5.56 2.18
CA ILE A 232 24.55 4.88 3.16
C ILE A 232 24.81 5.55 4.52
N ARG A 233 23.75 5.80 5.28
CA ARG A 233 23.89 6.28 6.65
C ARG A 233 24.29 5.12 7.56
N SER A 234 25.13 5.36 8.56
CA SER A 234 25.59 4.35 9.51
C SER A 234 24.47 3.60 10.26
N VAL A 235 23.25 4.15 10.27
CA VAL A 235 22.05 3.54 10.88
C VAL A 235 21.32 2.57 9.94
N ASP A 236 21.54 2.66 8.63
CA ASP A 236 20.78 1.87 7.65
C ASP A 236 21.34 0.44 7.55
N ASN A 237 20.48 -0.57 7.73
CA ASN A 237 20.84 -1.99 7.63
C ASN A 237 20.81 -2.53 6.18
N PHE A 238 20.26 -1.74 5.25
CA PHE A 238 20.11 -2.08 3.84
C PHE A 238 20.41 -0.85 2.99
N CYS A 239 20.96 -1.06 1.80
CA CYS A 239 21.18 0.03 0.86
C CYS A 239 19.85 0.44 0.21
N GLY A 240 19.43 1.70 0.39
CA GLY A 240 18.22 2.24 -0.23
C GLY A 240 18.22 2.27 -1.77
N LYS A 241 19.39 2.12 -2.42
CA LYS A 241 19.51 2.14 -3.89
C LYS A 241 19.53 0.75 -4.55
N CYS A 242 20.18 -0.23 -3.93
CA CYS A 242 20.34 -1.58 -4.51
C CYS A 242 19.72 -2.71 -3.67
N GLY A 243 19.21 -2.41 -2.48
CA GLY A 243 18.56 -3.39 -1.60
C GLY A 243 19.50 -4.37 -0.90
N VAL A 244 20.82 -4.30 -1.12
CA VAL A 244 21.77 -5.19 -0.46
C VAL A 244 21.79 -4.94 1.05
N LYS A 245 21.84 -6.03 1.82
CA LYS A 245 22.01 -5.97 3.27
C LYS A 245 23.45 -5.55 3.60
N ILE A 246 23.58 -4.55 4.46
CA ILE A 246 24.89 -4.08 4.93
C ILE A 246 25.22 -4.84 6.21
N ILE A 247 26.24 -5.69 6.14
CA ILE A 247 26.71 -6.46 7.28
C ILE A 247 27.85 -5.67 7.93
N ARG A 248 27.55 -5.00 9.05
CA ARG A 248 28.57 -4.36 9.88
C ARG A 248 29.05 -5.39 10.90
N ILE A 249 30.32 -5.78 10.81
CA ILE A 249 30.93 -6.66 11.81
C ILE A 249 31.37 -5.76 12.97
N PRO A 250 30.74 -5.86 14.16
CA PRO A 250 31.16 -5.06 15.29
C PRO A 250 32.60 -5.41 15.66
N LYS A 251 33.37 -4.41 16.09
CA LYS A 251 34.73 -4.60 16.60
C LYS A 251 34.75 -4.36 18.10
N CYS A 252 35.57 -5.12 18.81
CA CYS A 252 35.74 -4.95 20.25
C CYS A 252 36.33 -3.56 20.56
N PRO A 253 35.72 -2.77 21.47
CA PRO A 253 36.21 -1.43 21.79
C PRO A 253 37.59 -1.41 22.47
N SER A 254 38.01 -2.52 23.09
CA SER A 254 39.29 -2.60 23.81
C SER A 254 40.44 -3.15 22.98
N CYS A 255 40.21 -4.17 22.14
CA CYS A 255 41.27 -4.82 21.37
C CYS A 255 41.09 -4.76 19.84
N SER A 256 40.03 -4.10 19.36
CA SER A 256 39.68 -3.95 17.93
C SER A 256 39.46 -5.25 17.14
N ALA A 257 39.43 -6.40 17.82
CA ALA A 257 39.12 -7.69 17.21
C ALA A 257 37.68 -7.74 16.70
N GLU A 258 37.45 -8.40 15.58
CA GLU A 258 36.11 -8.69 15.06
C GLU A 258 35.34 -9.54 16.07
N VAL A 259 34.11 -9.13 16.36
CA VAL A 259 33.24 -9.80 17.33
C VAL A 259 31.90 -10.12 16.67
N ASP A 260 31.31 -11.25 17.05
CA ASP A 260 29.96 -11.59 16.61
C ASP A 260 28.94 -10.73 17.38
N PRO A 261 27.91 -10.16 16.73
CA PRO A 261 26.86 -9.40 17.43
C PRO A 261 26.10 -10.22 18.49
N SER A 262 26.21 -11.54 18.46
CA SER A 262 25.60 -12.45 19.44
C SER A 262 26.45 -12.64 20.71
N ASP A 263 27.75 -12.35 20.67
CA ASP A 263 28.68 -12.59 21.79
C ASP A 263 28.54 -11.52 22.89
N ASN A 264 28.52 -11.95 24.16
CA ASN A 264 28.43 -11.05 25.33
C ASN A 264 29.81 -10.52 25.79
N PHE A 265 30.88 -11.26 25.47
CA PHE A 265 32.26 -10.95 25.84
C PHE A 265 33.18 -11.17 24.63
N CYS A 266 34.22 -10.35 24.50
CA CYS A 266 35.21 -10.53 23.46
C CYS A 266 36.07 -11.77 23.74
N ARG A 267 36.13 -12.69 22.77
CA ARG A 267 36.92 -13.93 22.89
C ARG A 267 38.43 -13.73 22.90
N ARG A 268 38.94 -12.56 22.48
CA ARG A 268 40.38 -12.26 22.45
C ARG A 268 40.88 -11.53 23.70
N CYS A 269 40.12 -10.59 24.26
CA CYS A 269 40.56 -9.78 25.40
C CYS A 269 39.67 -9.86 26.64
N GLY A 270 38.54 -10.57 26.57
CA GLY A 270 37.61 -10.76 27.68
C GLY A 270 36.70 -9.56 27.99
N THR A 271 36.82 -8.44 27.26
CA THR A 271 36.00 -7.23 27.49
C THR A 271 34.53 -7.51 27.21
N LYS A 272 33.64 -7.03 28.10
CA LYS A 272 32.19 -7.15 27.96
C LYS A 272 31.68 -6.24 26.83
N LEU A 273 30.86 -6.78 25.92
CA LEU A 273 30.42 -6.09 24.69
C LEU A 273 28.96 -5.59 24.75
N LYS A 274 28.14 -6.15 25.66
CA LYS A 274 26.78 -5.67 25.94
C LYS A 274 26.72 -5.04 27.32
N GLU A 275 26.44 -3.74 27.36
CA GLU A 275 25.90 -3.08 28.54
C GLU A 275 24.37 -3.26 28.56
N PRO A 276 23.71 -3.29 29.75
CA PRO A 276 22.27 -3.49 29.87
C PRO A 276 21.44 -2.37 29.26
#